data_AF-A0A2E3SK19-F1
#
_entry.id   AF-A0A2E3SK19-F1
#
_cell.length_a   1.000
_cell.length_b   1.000
_cell.length_c   1.000
_cell.angle_alpha   90.00
_cell.angle_beta   90.00
_cell.angle_gamma   90.00
#
_symmetry.space_group_name_H-M   'P 1'
#
loop_
_entity.id
_entity.type
_entity.pdbx_description
1 polymer ?
#
loop_
_entity_poly.entity_id
_entity_poly.type
_entity_poly.pdbx_seq_one_letter_code
_entity_poly.pdbx_strand_id
1 'polypeptide(L)'
;MITKQLTAFLTAWIIENTEFKKELDAPDFFVLTKDEMSNKACFSTKNCRVKAYYVKDSGIYYIDKLNPEQDICDQSIILHELVHHYQKNRLTNIDLDEQTLWTLQERQAIYYQNLFLISQKRKNDNKGPENVLQCEGGSYLDLQYKFNDSTQ
;
A
#
# COMPACT_ATOMS: atom_id res chain seq x y z
N MET A 1 -15.61 4.30 -3.91
CA MET A 1 -15.57 2.86 -4.25
C MET A 1 -14.51 2.70 -5.31
N ILE A 2 -13.63 1.69 -5.20
CA ILE A 2 -12.58 1.45 -6.21
C ILE A 2 -13.24 1.01 -7.52
N THR A 3 -12.97 1.71 -8.61
CA THR A 3 -13.51 1.34 -9.92
C THR A 3 -12.63 0.29 -10.61
N LYS A 4 -13.23 -0.51 -11.50
CA LYS A 4 -12.49 -1.44 -12.36
C LYS A 4 -11.43 -0.73 -13.22
N GLN A 5 -11.70 0.51 -13.61
CA GLN A 5 -10.77 1.30 -14.42
C GLN A 5 -9.53 1.67 -13.62
N LEU A 6 -9.71 2.10 -12.36
CA LEU A 6 -8.59 2.35 -11.46
C LEU A 6 -7.80 1.08 -11.19
N THR A 7 -8.46 -0.03 -10.88
CA THR A 7 -7.78 -1.32 -10.66
C THR A 7 -6.96 -1.72 -11.89
N ALA A 8 -7.53 -1.66 -13.10
CA ALA A 8 -6.83 -2.00 -14.33
C ALA A 8 -5.62 -1.08 -14.58
N PHE A 9 -5.75 0.22 -14.32
CA PHE A 9 -4.66 1.18 -14.42
C PHE A 9 -3.51 0.84 -13.47
N LEU A 10 -3.81 0.58 -12.20
CA LEU A 10 -2.79 0.26 -11.20
C LEU A 10 -2.11 -1.09 -11.48
N THR A 11 -2.89 -2.10 -11.88
CA THR A 11 -2.39 -3.42 -12.30
C THR A 11 -1.45 -3.29 -13.50
N ALA A 12 -1.83 -2.54 -14.53
CA ALA A 12 -0.98 -2.31 -15.70
C ALA A 12 0.32 -1.59 -15.30
N TRP A 13 0.23 -0.58 -14.44
CA TRP A 13 1.41 0.12 -13.94
C TRP A 13 2.36 -0.85 -13.20
N ILE A 14 1.84 -1.72 -12.33
CA ILE A 14 2.63 -2.71 -11.60
C ILE A 14 3.35 -3.62 -12.59
N ILE A 15 2.65 -4.16 -13.58
CA ILE A 15 3.23 -5.08 -14.57
C ILE A 15 4.34 -4.41 -15.39
N GLU A 16 4.17 -3.13 -15.76
CA GLU A 16 5.13 -2.39 -16.58
C GLU A 16 6.38 -1.93 -15.80
N ASN A 17 6.26 -1.71 -14.48
CA ASN A 17 7.28 -1.00 -13.69
C ASN A 17 7.92 -1.86 -12.58
N THR A 18 7.52 -3.12 -12.43
CA THR A 18 8.03 -4.03 -11.38
C THR A 18 8.47 -5.37 -11.98
N GLU A 19 8.95 -6.29 -11.14
CA GLU A 19 9.26 -7.66 -11.56
C GLU A 19 8.01 -8.55 -11.72
N PHE A 20 6.82 -8.08 -11.34
CA PHE A 20 5.58 -8.83 -11.44
C PHE A 20 5.06 -8.84 -12.88
N LYS A 21 5.45 -9.87 -13.66
CA LYS A 21 5.13 -9.92 -15.10
C LYS A 21 3.78 -10.56 -15.47
N LYS A 22 3.11 -11.20 -14.51
CA LYS A 22 1.90 -11.99 -14.76
C LYS A 22 0.69 -11.27 -14.17
N GLU A 23 -0.33 -11.05 -14.97
CA GLU A 23 -1.61 -10.56 -14.47
C GLU A 23 -2.25 -11.57 -13.49
N LEU A 24 -2.75 -11.06 -12.37
CA LEU A 24 -3.48 -11.81 -11.37
C LEU A 24 -4.93 -11.33 -11.36
N ASP A 25 -5.85 -12.20 -10.92
CA ASP A 25 -7.23 -11.79 -10.69
C ASP A 25 -7.27 -10.69 -9.64
N ALA A 26 -8.02 -9.63 -9.92
CA ALA A 26 -8.12 -8.50 -9.01
C ALA A 26 -8.69 -8.97 -7.65
N PRO A 27 -8.11 -8.52 -6.52
CA PRO A 27 -8.68 -8.82 -5.21
C PRO A 27 -10.02 -8.10 -5.04
N ASP A 28 -10.87 -8.66 -4.16
CA ASP A 28 -12.07 -7.96 -3.72
C ASP A 28 -11.71 -6.71 -2.88
N PHE A 29 -12.56 -5.70 -2.94
CA PHE A 29 -12.37 -4.42 -2.25
C PHE A 29 -13.48 -4.21 -1.22
N PHE A 30 -13.10 -3.99 0.04
CA PHE A 30 -14.02 -3.82 1.16
C PHE A 30 -13.83 -2.47 1.83
N VAL A 31 -14.92 -1.71 1.92
CA VAL A 31 -14.94 -0.42 2.64
C VAL A 31 -15.18 -0.69 4.11
N LEU A 32 -14.38 -0.06 4.96
CA LEU A 32 -14.53 -0.05 6.41
C LEU A 32 -14.66 1.38 6.91
N THR A 33 -15.39 1.57 8.01
CA THR A 33 -15.29 2.78 8.82
C THR A 33 -13.94 2.81 9.56
N LYS A 34 -13.55 3.99 10.06
CA LYS A 34 -12.33 4.14 10.87
C LYS A 34 -12.32 3.25 12.13
N ASP A 35 -13.47 3.07 12.76
CA ASP A 35 -13.59 2.25 13.97
C ASP A 35 -13.46 0.76 13.63
N GLU A 36 -14.06 0.30 12.54
CA GLU A 36 -13.89 -1.07 12.05
C GLU A 36 -12.43 -1.36 11.65
N MET A 37 -11.78 -0.40 10.99
CA MET A 37 -10.36 -0.47 10.65
C MET A 37 -9.50 -0.57 11.91
N SER A 38 -9.78 0.25 12.93
CA SER A 38 -9.08 0.19 14.21
C SER A 38 -9.24 -1.16 14.91
N ASN A 39 -10.45 -1.69 14.93
CA ASN A 39 -10.74 -2.98 15.56
C ASN A 39 -10.04 -4.14 14.82
N LYS A 40 -10.02 -4.11 13.48
CA LYS A 40 -9.45 -5.17 12.65
C LYS A 40 -7.92 -5.12 12.54
N ALA A 41 -7.33 -3.94 12.37
CA ALA A 41 -5.91 -3.79 12.06
C ALA A 41 -5.07 -3.27 13.24
N CYS A 42 -5.68 -2.62 14.22
CA CYS A 42 -4.98 -1.90 15.29
C CYS A 42 -5.41 -2.31 16.70
N PHE A 43 -6.04 -3.48 16.88
CA PHE A 43 -6.52 -3.98 18.17
C PHE A 43 -7.36 -2.95 18.95
N SER A 44 -8.23 -2.21 18.25
CA SER A 44 -9.12 -1.16 18.82
C SER A 44 -8.38 0.08 19.35
N THR A 45 -7.16 0.34 18.88
CA THR A 45 -6.38 1.53 19.27
C THR A 45 -6.95 2.80 18.61
N LYS A 46 -7.23 3.83 19.41
CA LYS A 46 -7.74 5.14 18.93
C LYS A 46 -6.80 5.88 17.96
N ASN A 47 -5.51 5.52 17.99
CA ASN A 47 -4.46 6.09 17.14
C ASN A 47 -4.16 5.25 15.89
N CYS A 48 -5.11 4.43 15.43
CA CYS A 48 -4.92 3.64 14.21
C CYS A 48 -4.70 4.56 12.99
N ARG A 49 -3.51 4.46 12.40
CA ARG A 49 -3.10 5.20 11.19
C ARG A 49 -3.26 4.40 9.91
N VAL A 50 -3.56 3.10 10.03
CA VAL A 50 -3.80 2.21 8.88
C VAL A 50 -4.99 2.73 8.09
N LYS A 51 -4.77 3.01 6.81
CA LYS A 51 -5.82 3.49 5.89
C LYS A 51 -6.31 2.38 4.96
N ALA A 52 -5.44 1.43 4.63
CA ALA A 52 -5.78 0.20 3.92
C ALA A 52 -4.87 -0.94 4.37
N TYR A 53 -5.27 -2.17 4.09
CA TYR A 53 -4.43 -3.37 4.26
C TYR A 53 -4.95 -4.54 3.41
N TYR A 54 -4.05 -5.39 2.93
CA TYR A 54 -4.35 -6.59 2.16
C TYR A 54 -4.31 -7.87 3.00
N VAL A 55 -5.36 -8.70 2.85
CA VAL A 55 -5.46 -10.04 3.43
C VAL A 55 -5.52 -11.08 2.31
N LYS A 56 -4.61 -12.06 2.35
CA LYS A 56 -4.61 -13.18 1.40
C LYS A 56 -5.92 -13.95 1.49
N ASP A 57 -6.44 -14.38 0.34
CA ASP A 57 -7.71 -15.12 0.19
C ASP A 57 -8.97 -14.35 0.60
N SER A 58 -8.84 -13.06 0.93
CA SER A 58 -9.99 -12.19 1.21
C SER A 58 -9.99 -10.97 0.29
N GLY A 59 -8.98 -10.10 0.36
CA GLY A 59 -8.95 -8.89 -0.46
C GLY A 59 -8.35 -7.68 0.26
N ILE A 60 -8.63 -6.50 -0.27
CA ILE A 60 -8.14 -5.22 0.21
C ILE A 60 -9.23 -4.53 1.03
N TYR A 61 -8.92 -4.22 2.28
CA TYR A 61 -9.76 -3.42 3.16
C TYR A 61 -9.26 -1.99 3.20
N TYR A 62 -10.15 -1.01 3.13
CA TYR A 62 -9.75 0.40 3.17
C TYR A 62 -10.80 1.30 3.83
N ILE A 63 -10.35 2.42 4.41
CA ILE A 63 -11.25 3.35 5.08
C ILE A 63 -12.13 4.11 4.08
N ASP A 64 -13.39 4.31 4.44
CA ASP A 64 -14.41 5.04 3.69
C ASP A 64 -14.01 6.47 3.25
N LYS A 65 -13.08 7.08 3.98
CA LYS A 65 -12.55 8.42 3.69
C LYS A 65 -11.51 8.48 2.57
N LEU A 66 -10.96 7.36 2.11
CA LEU A 66 -10.03 7.39 0.97
C LEU A 66 -10.76 7.80 -0.31
N ASN A 67 -10.10 8.61 -1.15
CA ASN A 67 -10.56 8.97 -2.48
C ASN A 67 -9.53 8.66 -3.59
N PRO A 68 -9.24 7.37 -3.86
CA PRO A 68 -8.17 6.95 -4.77
C PRO A 68 -8.37 7.30 -6.26
N GLU A 69 -9.58 7.74 -6.62
CA GLU A 69 -9.91 8.19 -7.99
C GLU A 69 -9.45 9.62 -8.26
N GLN A 70 -9.31 10.44 -7.21
CA GLN A 70 -9.05 11.88 -7.34
C GLN A 70 -7.80 12.31 -6.57
N ASP A 71 -7.43 11.59 -5.52
CA ASP A 71 -6.26 11.87 -4.70
C ASP A 71 -5.14 10.87 -5.01
N ILE A 72 -3.98 11.40 -5.42
CA ILE A 72 -2.83 10.59 -5.83
C ILE A 72 -2.17 9.85 -4.66
N CYS A 73 -2.24 10.40 -3.46
CA CYS A 73 -1.72 9.74 -2.27
C CYS A 73 -2.60 8.54 -1.91
N ASP A 74 -3.91 8.71 -1.92
CA ASP A 74 -4.85 7.62 -1.69
C ASP A 74 -4.76 6.56 -2.80
N GLN A 75 -4.55 6.98 -4.05
CA GLN A 75 -4.27 6.09 -5.17
C GLN A 75 -3.00 5.24 -4.95
N SER A 76 -1.94 5.87 -4.43
CA SER A 76 -0.69 5.18 -4.13
C SER A 76 -0.83 4.14 -3.01
N ILE A 77 -1.74 4.36 -2.05
CA ILE A 77 -2.05 3.39 -0.99
C ILE A 77 -2.70 2.14 -1.61
N ILE A 78 -3.64 2.31 -2.55
CA ILE A 78 -4.25 1.15 -3.22
C ILE A 78 -3.21 0.38 -4.05
N LEU A 79 -2.30 1.08 -4.72
CA LEU A 79 -1.18 0.46 -5.42
C LEU A 79 -0.32 -0.39 -4.47
N HIS A 80 -0.01 0.15 -3.29
CA HIS A 80 0.76 -0.57 -2.26
C HIS A 80 0.08 -1.90 -1.88
N GLU A 81 -1.23 -1.87 -1.61
CA GLU A 81 -1.96 -3.08 -1.25
C GLU A 81 -2.06 -4.09 -2.42
N LEU A 82 -2.13 -3.60 -3.65
CA LEU A 82 -2.05 -4.46 -4.83
C LEU A 82 -0.67 -5.12 -4.94
N VAL A 83 0.43 -4.42 -4.63
CA VAL A 83 1.76 -5.04 -4.58
C VAL A 83 1.80 -6.19 -3.57
N HIS A 84 1.18 -6.04 -2.39
CA HIS A 84 1.06 -7.14 -1.43
C HIS A 84 0.24 -8.32 -1.98
N HIS A 85 -0.81 -8.04 -2.74
CA HIS A 85 -1.54 -9.08 -3.46
C HIS A 85 -0.62 -9.86 -4.41
N TYR A 86 0.23 -9.19 -5.18
CA TYR A 86 1.23 -9.84 -6.03
C TYR A 86 2.27 -10.65 -5.25
N GLN A 87 2.81 -10.09 -4.17
CA GLN A 87 3.81 -10.76 -3.33
C GLN A 87 3.28 -12.06 -2.73
N LYS A 88 2.06 -12.06 -2.16
CA LYS A 88 1.48 -13.22 -1.47
C LYS A 88 0.94 -14.31 -2.40
N ASN A 89 0.72 -13.98 -3.68
CA ASN A 89 0.25 -14.91 -4.72
C ASN A 89 1.36 -15.37 -5.67
N ARG A 90 2.61 -14.92 -5.44
CA ARG A 90 3.76 -15.43 -6.18
C ARG A 90 4.12 -16.83 -5.67
N LEU A 91 4.28 -17.79 -6.59
CA LEU A 91 4.69 -19.17 -6.30
C LEU A 91 6.20 -19.29 -6.02
N THR A 92 6.75 -18.40 -5.19
CA THR A 92 8.15 -18.44 -4.76
C THR A 92 8.20 -18.76 -3.29
N ASN A 93 8.76 -19.92 -2.95
CA ASN A 93 9.08 -20.25 -1.57
C ASN A 93 10.38 -19.53 -1.21
N ILE A 94 10.29 -18.56 -0.29
CA ILE A 94 11.44 -17.81 0.21
C ILE A 94 11.72 -18.35 1.61
N ASP A 95 12.87 -18.99 1.78
CA ASP A 95 13.28 -19.57 3.06
C ASP A 95 13.83 -18.47 3.99
N LEU A 96 12.91 -17.71 4.59
CA LEU A 96 13.15 -16.68 5.59
C LEU A 96 12.09 -16.80 6.68
N ASP A 97 12.40 -16.35 7.90
CA ASP A 97 11.39 -16.23 8.94
C ASP A 97 10.30 -15.22 8.56
N GLU A 98 9.11 -15.39 9.13
CA GLU A 98 7.93 -14.59 8.77
C GLU A 98 8.15 -13.09 8.98
N GLN A 99 8.88 -12.69 10.04
CA GLN A 99 9.09 -11.28 10.36
C GLN A 99 10.05 -10.63 9.36
N THR A 100 11.13 -11.31 9.01
CA THR A 100 12.09 -10.85 8.00
C THR A 100 11.42 -10.78 6.62
N LEU A 101 10.68 -11.82 6.23
CA LEU A 101 9.97 -11.84 4.96
C LEU A 101 8.94 -10.70 4.86
N TRP A 102 8.14 -10.50 5.90
CA TRP A 102 7.18 -9.40 5.98
C TRP A 102 7.87 -8.04 5.84
N THR A 103 8.97 -7.82 6.56
CA THR A 103 9.72 -6.55 6.52
C THR A 103 10.27 -6.26 5.12
N LEU A 104 10.78 -7.27 4.42
CA LEU A 104 11.29 -7.11 3.05
C LEU A 104 10.15 -6.82 2.06
N GLN A 105 9.02 -7.50 2.20
CA GLN A 105 7.84 -7.28 1.37
C GLN A 105 7.27 -5.87 1.56
N GLU A 106 7.18 -5.39 2.79
CA GLU A 106 6.77 -4.03 3.12
C GLU A 106 7.68 -2.99 2.49
N ARG A 107 9.00 -3.13 2.66
CA ARG A 107 10.00 -2.22 2.06
C ARG A 107 9.91 -2.18 0.54
N GLN A 108 9.67 -3.33 -0.08
CA GLN A 108 9.47 -3.40 -1.52
C GLN A 108 8.17 -2.69 -1.96
N ALA A 109 7.07 -2.88 -1.24
CA ALA A 109 5.80 -2.20 -1.53
C ALA A 109 5.94 -0.67 -1.43
N ILE A 110 6.60 -0.17 -0.37
CA ILE A 110 6.92 1.25 -0.20
C ILE A 110 7.81 1.78 -1.32
N TYR A 111 8.80 0.99 -1.76
CA TYR A 111 9.65 1.36 -2.90
C TYR A 111 8.82 1.58 -4.17
N TYR A 112 7.92 0.65 -4.52
CA TYR A 112 7.06 0.80 -5.70
C TYR A 112 6.03 1.90 -5.54
N GLN A 113 5.51 2.13 -4.33
CA GLN A 113 4.62 3.25 -4.05
C GLN A 113 5.32 4.59 -4.32
N ASN A 114 6.58 4.75 -3.88
CA ASN A 114 7.38 5.94 -4.17
C ASN A 114 7.68 6.08 -5.68
N LEU A 115 8.02 4.98 -6.36
CA LEU A 115 8.25 4.97 -7.80
C LEU A 115 6.99 5.40 -8.58
N PHE A 116 5.83 4.97 -8.12
CA PHE A 116 4.55 5.39 -8.67
C PHE A 116 4.33 6.89 -8.47
N LEU A 117 4.45 7.40 -7.24
CA LEU A 117 4.26 8.81 -6.92
C LEU A 117 5.16 9.72 -7.77
N ILE A 118 6.46 9.43 -7.86
CA ILE A 118 7.37 10.21 -8.70
C ILE A 118 7.02 10.12 -10.19
N SER A 119 6.54 8.96 -10.67
CA SER A 119 6.11 8.81 -12.07
C SER A 119 4.88 9.67 -12.38
N GLN A 120 3.92 9.74 -11.47
CA GLN A 120 2.71 10.56 -11.64
C GLN A 120 3.02 12.04 -11.51
N LYS A 121 3.88 12.43 -10.57
CA LYS A 121 4.40 13.79 -10.46
C LYS A 121 5.01 14.26 -11.78
N ARG A 122 5.88 13.45 -12.40
CA ARG A 122 6.52 13.77 -13.68
C ARG A 122 5.51 13.94 -14.83
N LYS A 123 4.47 13.10 -14.86
CA LYS A 123 3.37 13.22 -15.84
C LYS A 123 2.51 14.48 -15.62
N ASN A 124 2.48 14.99 -14.39
CA ASN A 124 1.73 16.18 -14.00
C ASN A 124 2.62 17.44 -13.90
N ASP A 125 3.47 17.68 -14.91
CA ASP A 125 4.37 18.85 -14.97
C ASP A 125 5.24 19.05 -13.71
N ASN A 126 5.70 17.95 -13.11
CA ASN A 126 6.45 17.93 -11.85
C ASN A 126 5.69 18.53 -10.65
N LYS A 127 4.35 18.49 -10.64
CA LYS A 127 3.52 18.92 -9.51
C LYS A 127 2.93 17.71 -8.78
N GLY A 128 2.99 17.77 -7.45
CA GLY A 128 2.47 16.72 -6.57
C GLY A 128 3.54 16.07 -5.69
N PRO A 129 3.15 15.05 -4.90
CA PRO A 129 4.05 14.33 -3.99
C PRO A 129 5.07 13.47 -4.73
N GLU A 130 6.27 13.38 -4.15
CA GLU A 130 7.38 12.55 -4.65
C GLU A 130 7.47 11.20 -3.95
N ASN A 131 6.94 11.10 -2.74
CA ASN A 131 7.10 9.92 -1.88
C ASN A 131 6.01 9.86 -0.80
N VAL A 132 5.95 8.71 -0.12
CA VAL A 132 4.99 8.42 0.95
C VAL A 132 5.03 9.43 2.10
N LEU A 133 6.20 9.95 2.46
CA LEU A 133 6.33 10.93 3.56
C LEU A 133 5.56 12.22 3.27
N GLN A 134 5.58 12.67 2.01
CA GLN A 134 4.82 13.84 1.56
C GLN A 134 3.31 13.57 1.49
N CYS A 135 2.91 12.31 1.29
CA CYS A 135 1.51 11.89 1.27
C CYS A 135 0.90 11.69 2.66
N GLU A 136 1.73 11.39 3.65
CA GLU A 136 1.25 10.96 4.97
C GLU A 136 1.41 12.04 6.04
N GLY A 137 2.09 13.16 5.74
CA GLY A 137 2.41 14.15 6.77
C GLY A 137 3.29 13.57 7.90
N GLY A 138 4.11 12.56 7.56
CA GLY A 138 4.94 11.77 8.49
C GLY A 138 4.27 10.47 8.97
N SER A 139 4.76 9.32 8.52
CA SER A 139 4.05 8.04 8.58
C SER A 139 4.67 6.99 9.49
N TYR A 140 4.12 5.76 9.45
CA TYR A 140 4.48 4.60 10.27
C TYR A 140 5.99 4.32 10.35
N LEU A 141 6.75 4.62 9.29
CA LEU A 141 8.22 4.58 9.31
C LEU A 141 8.83 5.58 10.31
N ASP A 142 8.25 6.76 10.51
CA ASP A 142 8.71 7.73 11.52
C ASP A 142 8.52 7.20 12.96
N LEU A 143 7.55 6.31 13.20
CA LEU A 143 7.40 5.61 14.47
C LEU A 143 8.40 4.46 14.61
N GLN A 144 8.73 3.77 13.52
CA GLN A 144 9.75 2.72 13.49
C GLN A 144 11.17 3.29 13.66
N TYR A 145 11.47 4.44 13.04
CA TYR A 145 12.73 5.18 13.22
C TYR A 145 12.83 5.82 14.61
N LYS A 146 11.74 6.41 15.14
CA LYS A 146 11.72 6.89 16.55
C LYS A 146 11.89 5.77 17.57
N PHE A 147 11.37 4.57 17.30
CA PHE A 147 11.60 3.41 18.16
C PHE A 147 13.10 3.03 18.18
N ASN A 148 13.74 2.98 17.01
CA ASN A 148 15.17 2.66 16.91
C ASN A 148 16.11 3.75 17.45
N ASP A 149 15.74 5.03 17.34
CA ASP A 149 16.50 6.17 17.92
C ASP A 149 16.41 6.22 19.46
N SER A 150 15.37 5.64 20.06
CA SER A 150 15.18 5.61 21.52
C SER A 150 15.86 4.44 22.24
N THR A 151 16.52 3.55 21.49
CA THR A 151 17.20 2.35 21.99
C THR A 151 18.73 2.38 21.80
N GLN A 152 19.31 3.55 21.54
CA GLN A 152 20.77 3.79 21.61
C GLN A 152 21.14 4.64 22.83
#